data_AF-A0A4R8Q397-F1
#
_entry.id   AF-A0A4R8Q397-F1
#
_cell.length_a   1.000
_cell.length_b   1.000
_cell.length_c   1.000
_cell.angle_alpha   90.00
_cell.angle_beta   90.00
_cell.angle_gamma   90.00
#
_symmetry.space_group_name_H-M   'P 1'
#
loop_
_entity.id
_entity.type
_entity.pdbx_description
1 polymer ?
#
loop_
_entity_poly.entity_id
_entity_poly.type
_entity_poly.pdbx_seq_one_letter_code
_entity_poly.pdbx_strand_id
1 'polypeptide(L)'
;MKLFKAFLVVLWTASYATAFFKIPCSRPVVVERADPIVNPGVLSGHLHTIMGGSGFDFSMTYEQARASSCSTCKVTADLSNYWIPSLYYRGQDGMFTSVSQSGGMLIYYLS
;
A
#
# COMPACT_ATOMS: atom_id res chain seq x y z
N MET A 1 -51.91 7.95 8.89
CA MET A 1 -51.69 7.01 7.76
C MET A 1 -50.74 7.54 6.66
N LYS A 2 -50.75 8.84 6.30
CA LYS A 2 -49.81 9.39 5.31
C LYS A 2 -48.33 9.38 5.75
N LEU A 3 -48.05 9.68 7.03
CA LEU A 3 -46.68 9.61 7.59
C LEU A 3 -46.07 8.21 7.55
N PHE A 4 -46.87 7.16 7.81
CA PHE A 4 -46.37 5.78 7.84
C PHE A 4 -45.97 5.28 6.45
N LYS A 5 -46.73 5.68 5.41
CA LYS A 5 -46.36 5.42 4.01
C LYS A 5 -45.10 6.17 3.58
N ALA A 6 -44.93 7.43 4.02
CA ALA A 6 -43.72 8.19 3.73
C ALA A 6 -42.46 7.56 4.36
N PHE A 7 -42.59 7.02 5.58
CA PHE A 7 -41.50 6.35 6.28
C PHE A 7 -41.06 5.05 5.59
N LEU A 8 -42.03 4.25 5.12
CA LEU A 8 -41.75 3.05 4.34
C LEU A 8 -41.03 3.38 3.01
N VAL A 9 -41.40 4.45 2.31
CA VAL A 9 -40.72 4.85 1.07
C VAL A 9 -39.25 5.24 1.31
N VAL A 10 -38.94 5.94 2.40
CA VAL A 10 -37.55 6.34 2.73
C VAL A 10 -36.66 5.13 3.00
N LEU A 11 -37.15 4.12 3.74
CA LEU A 11 -36.40 2.89 3.99
C LEU A 11 -36.08 2.11 2.71
N TRP A 12 -36.97 2.12 1.71
CA TRP A 12 -36.73 1.44 0.43
C TRP A 12 -35.72 2.17 -0.47
N THR A 13 -35.46 3.46 -0.23
CA THR A 13 -34.46 4.25 -0.96
C THR A 13 -33.08 4.30 -0.29
N ALA A 14 -32.93 3.72 0.91
CA ALA A 14 -31.65 3.66 1.60
C ALA A 14 -30.74 2.62 0.90
N SER A 15 -29.96 3.07 -0.08
CA SER A 15 -28.89 2.26 -0.68
C SER A 15 -27.72 2.11 0.29
N TYR A 16 -27.06 0.95 0.25
CA TYR A 16 -25.79 0.75 0.93
C TYR A 16 -24.71 1.61 0.27
N ALA A 17 -24.05 2.46 1.04
CA ALA A 17 -22.84 3.15 0.58
C ALA A 17 -21.66 2.19 0.73
N THR A 18 -21.00 1.84 -0.39
CA THR A 18 -19.70 1.17 -0.35
C THR A 18 -18.62 2.24 -0.20
N ALA A 19 -17.94 2.25 0.95
CA ALA A 19 -16.94 3.26 1.28
C ALA A 19 -15.55 2.63 1.29
N PHE A 20 -14.72 2.97 0.31
CA PHE A 20 -13.33 2.51 0.27
C PHE A 20 -12.38 3.65 0.65
N PHE A 21 -11.25 3.29 1.25
CA PHE A 21 -10.18 4.21 1.55
C PHE A 21 -9.02 3.94 0.60
N LYS A 22 -8.46 5.01 0.01
CA LYS A 22 -7.31 4.92 -0.88
C LYS A 22 -6.20 5.85 -0.45
N ILE A 23 -4.97 5.35 -0.46
CA ILE A 23 -3.80 6.09 -0.02
C ILE A 23 -2.81 6.16 -1.18
N PRO A 24 -2.64 7.34 -1.81
CA PRO A 24 -1.61 7.52 -2.81
C PRO A 24 -0.25 7.71 -2.14
N CYS A 25 0.75 6.95 -2.58
CA CYS A 25 2.15 7.09 -2.21
C CYS A 25 2.95 7.54 -3.41
N SER A 26 3.85 8.50 -3.21
CA SER A 26 4.41 9.30 -4.30
C SER A 26 5.69 8.70 -4.90
N ARG A 27 6.45 7.96 -4.10
CA ARG A 27 7.75 7.37 -4.46
C ARG A 27 8.16 6.27 -3.48
N PRO A 28 9.10 5.39 -3.88
CA PRO A 28 9.73 4.45 -2.96
C PRO A 28 10.46 5.16 -1.81
N VAL A 29 10.48 4.51 -0.64
CA VAL A 29 11.43 4.81 0.43
C VAL A 29 12.75 4.08 0.17
N VAL A 30 12.66 2.83 -0.30
CA VAL A 30 13.81 1.99 -0.65
C VAL A 30 13.40 0.92 -1.67
N VAL A 31 14.38 0.41 -2.41
CA VAL A 31 14.23 -0.72 -3.34
C VAL A 31 15.30 -1.73 -2.96
N GLU A 32 14.90 -2.84 -2.33
CA GLU A 32 15.83 -3.82 -1.77
C GLU A 32 15.21 -5.21 -1.60
N ARG A 33 16.05 -6.20 -1.29
CA ARG A 33 15.64 -7.59 -1.06
C ARG A 33 15.29 -7.82 0.41
N ALA A 34 14.34 -7.04 0.92
CA ALA A 34 13.87 -7.15 2.29
C ALA A 34 12.37 -7.50 2.33
N ASP A 35 12.00 -8.40 3.23
CA ASP A 35 10.63 -8.72 3.56
C ASP A 35 10.55 -9.06 5.05
N PRO A 36 10.17 -8.10 5.92
CA PRO A 36 10.13 -8.33 7.36
C PRO A 36 9.02 -9.29 7.81
N ILE A 37 8.13 -9.73 6.91
CA ILE A 37 7.04 -10.66 7.20
C ILE A 37 7.44 -12.07 6.79
N VAL A 38 7.90 -12.25 5.54
CA VAL A 38 8.18 -13.57 4.95
C VAL A 38 9.62 -14.03 5.17
N ASN A 39 10.59 -13.12 5.12
CA ASN A 39 12.01 -13.41 5.27
C ASN A 39 12.70 -12.47 6.29
N PRO A 40 12.29 -12.47 7.57
CA PRO A 40 12.79 -11.50 8.53
C PRO A 40 14.30 -11.63 8.75
N GLY A 41 15.02 -10.51 8.67
CA GLY A 41 16.46 -10.42 8.94
C GLY A 41 17.38 -11.01 7.86
N VAL A 42 16.83 -11.51 6.75
CA VAL A 42 17.61 -12.12 5.66
C VAL A 42 17.13 -11.65 4.29
N LEU A 43 17.92 -11.92 3.25
CA LEU A 43 17.54 -11.56 1.89
C LEU A 43 16.25 -12.27 1.46
N SER A 44 15.28 -11.49 0.98
CA SER A 44 14.06 -12.03 0.37
C SER A 44 14.34 -12.72 -0.96
N GLY A 45 13.40 -13.58 -1.38
CA GLY A 45 13.51 -14.35 -2.63
C GLY A 45 13.55 -13.49 -3.92
N HIS A 46 13.08 -12.24 -3.86
CA HIS A 46 13.09 -11.31 -4.99
C HIS A 46 13.18 -9.86 -4.52
N LEU A 47 13.47 -8.93 -5.44
CA LEU A 47 13.59 -7.51 -5.12
C LEU A 47 12.22 -6.87 -4.94
N HIS A 48 12.09 -6.03 -3.92
CA HIS A 48 10.89 -5.27 -3.65
C HIS A 48 11.12 -3.78 -3.91
N THR A 49 10.06 -3.10 -4.36
CA THR A 49 9.93 -1.65 -4.35
C THR A 49 9.01 -1.27 -3.18
N ILE A 50 9.53 -0.55 -2.19
CA ILE A 50 8.87 -0.32 -0.90
C ILE A 50 8.46 1.15 -0.78
N MET A 51 7.25 1.42 -0.30
CA MET A 51 6.68 2.75 -0.02
C MET A 51 6.13 2.82 1.40
N GLY A 52 5.86 4.03 1.90
CA GLY A 52 5.28 4.25 3.22
C GLY A 52 6.24 4.85 4.22
N GLY A 53 6.20 4.36 5.46
CA GLY A 53 7.02 4.83 6.57
C GLY A 53 8.53 4.70 6.36
N SER A 54 9.29 5.61 6.96
CA SER A 54 10.77 5.65 6.92
C SER A 54 11.45 4.61 7.82
N GLY A 55 10.73 3.97 8.73
CA GLY A 55 11.23 2.93 9.63
C GLY A 55 11.30 1.53 9.04
N PHE A 56 11.20 1.41 7.71
CA PHE A 56 11.32 0.11 7.03
C PHE A 56 12.70 -0.51 7.23
N ASP A 57 12.73 -1.80 7.51
CA ASP A 57 13.94 -2.57 7.80
C ASP A 57 13.68 -4.07 7.49
N PHE A 58 14.74 -4.84 7.27
CA PHE A 58 14.74 -6.30 7.12
C PHE A 58 14.03 -7.04 8.26
N SER A 59 14.02 -6.48 9.46
CA SER A 59 13.40 -7.07 10.64
C SER A 59 12.41 -6.12 11.33
N MET A 60 11.78 -5.24 10.54
CA MET A 60 10.86 -4.22 11.04
C MET A 60 9.71 -4.81 11.87
N THR A 61 9.64 -4.34 13.12
CA THR A 61 8.55 -4.58 14.07
C THR A 61 7.46 -3.50 13.95
N TYR A 62 6.33 -3.72 14.63
CA TYR A 62 5.29 -2.71 14.76
C TYR A 62 5.82 -1.41 15.38
N GLU A 63 6.61 -1.51 16.44
CA GLU A 63 7.16 -0.36 17.17
C GLU A 63 8.11 0.45 16.27
N GLN A 64 8.95 -0.23 15.48
CA GLN A 64 9.83 0.42 14.50
C GLN A 64 9.03 1.12 13.39
N ALA A 65 7.98 0.47 12.86
CA ALA A 65 7.10 1.11 11.89
C ALA A 65 6.45 2.38 12.47
N ARG A 66 5.94 2.31 13.70
CA ARG A 66 5.33 3.45 14.43
C ARG A 66 6.32 4.56 14.78
N ALA A 67 7.61 4.26 14.88
CA ALA A 67 8.67 5.23 15.13
C ALA A 67 9.15 5.97 13.86
N SER A 68 8.62 5.65 12.68
CA SER A 68 8.92 6.35 11.43
C SER A 68 8.76 7.87 11.57
N SER A 69 9.79 8.63 11.19
CA SER A 69 9.75 10.10 11.23
C SER A 69 9.00 10.75 10.07
N CYS A 70 8.81 10.00 8.98
CA CYS A 70 8.11 10.45 7.77
C CYS A 70 7.50 9.27 7.00
N SER A 71 6.60 9.58 6.07
CA SER A 71 5.96 8.64 5.15
C SER A 71 5.98 9.18 3.71
N THR A 72 6.16 8.32 2.71
CA THR A 72 6.07 8.72 1.29
C THR A 72 4.63 8.78 0.77
N CYS A 73 3.67 8.44 1.62
CA CYS A 73 2.23 8.45 1.37
C CYS A 73 1.59 9.80 1.71
N LYS A 74 0.49 10.13 1.00
CA LYS A 74 -0.20 11.43 1.14
C LYS A 74 -0.79 11.64 2.54
N VAL A 75 -1.26 10.56 3.17
CA VAL A 75 -1.70 10.60 4.56
C VAL A 75 -0.45 10.35 5.42
N THR A 76 0.19 11.41 5.87
CA THR A 76 1.49 11.32 6.58
C THR A 76 1.39 10.65 7.95
N ALA A 77 0.19 10.58 8.53
CA ALA A 77 -0.09 9.82 9.74
C ALA A 77 -0.10 8.29 9.51
N ASP A 78 -0.22 7.84 8.26
CA ASP A 78 -0.03 6.44 7.91
C ASP A 78 1.46 6.12 7.81
N LEU A 79 1.94 5.38 8.81
CA LEU A 79 3.33 4.92 8.93
C LEU A 79 3.50 3.45 8.52
N SER A 80 2.48 2.84 7.92
CA SER A 80 2.57 1.49 7.38
C SER A 80 3.56 1.46 6.20
N ASN A 81 4.05 0.26 5.88
CA ASN A 81 4.87 0.02 4.70
C ASN A 81 4.14 -0.91 3.73
N TYR A 82 4.27 -0.60 2.44
CA TYR A 82 3.64 -1.33 1.34
C TYR A 82 4.71 -1.64 0.31
N TRP A 83 4.75 -2.86 -0.21
CA TRP A 83 5.74 -3.24 -1.20
C TRP A 83 5.17 -4.14 -2.28
N ILE A 84 5.78 -4.04 -3.45
CA ILE A 84 5.51 -4.89 -4.62
C ILE A 84 6.83 -5.47 -5.15
N PRO A 85 6.81 -6.59 -5.88
CA PRO A 85 7.96 -7.04 -6.65
C PRO A 85 8.44 -5.95 -7.60
N SER A 86 9.73 -5.67 -7.64
CA SER A 86 10.31 -4.75 -8.62
C SER A 86 10.22 -5.37 -10.02
N LEU A 87 9.74 -4.60 -10.99
CA LEU A 87 9.55 -5.08 -12.37
C LEU A 87 10.85 -4.99 -13.17
N TYR A 88 11.13 -6.06 -13.91
CA TYR A 88 12.26 -6.14 -14.84
C TYR A 88 11.78 -6.55 -16.23
N TYR A 89 12.32 -5.89 -17.25
CA TYR A 89 12.21 -6.33 -18.63
C TYR A 89 13.33 -7.32 -18.95
N ARG A 90 12.99 -8.45 -19.56
CA ARG A 90 13.97 -9.40 -20.08
C ARG A 90 14.16 -9.18 -21.57
N GLY A 91 15.36 -8.75 -21.96
CA GLY A 91 15.75 -8.55 -23.36
C GLY A 91 15.89 -9.85 -24.14
N GLN A 92 15.99 -9.74 -25.46
CA GLN A 92 16.25 -10.89 -26.34
C GLN A 92 17.63 -11.51 -26.10
N ASP A 93 18.57 -10.71 -25.60
CA ASP A 93 19.90 -11.12 -25.12
C ASP A 93 19.85 -11.89 -23.79
N GLY A 94 18.68 -12.00 -23.16
CA GLY A 94 18.48 -12.64 -21.88
C GLY A 94 18.81 -11.76 -20.67
N MET A 95 19.29 -10.53 -20.88
CA MET A 95 19.61 -9.59 -19.81
C MET A 95 18.33 -9.03 -19.18
N PHE A 96 18.39 -8.71 -17.89
CA PHE A 96 17.30 -8.06 -17.17
C PHE A 96 17.63 -6.58 -16.93
N THR A 97 16.73 -5.71 -17.36
CA THR A 97 16.80 -4.27 -17.13
C THR A 97 15.65 -3.86 -16.23
N SER A 98 15.96 -3.13 -15.15
CA SER A 98 14.92 -2.61 -14.25
C SER A 98 13.98 -1.68 -15.01
N VAL A 99 12.68 -1.89 -14.85
CA VAL A 99 11.66 -0.97 -15.37
C VAL A 99 11.51 0.15 -14.36
N SER A 100 11.76 1.38 -14.80
CA SER A 100 11.63 2.56 -13.93
C SER A 100 10.19 2.68 -13.40
N GLN A 101 10.06 2.77 -12.08
CA GLN A 101 8.77 3.02 -11.44
C GLN A 101 8.39 4.48 -11.69
N SER A 102 7.47 4.71 -12.65
CA SER A 102 6.90 6.03 -12.89
C SER A 102 5.79 6.31 -11.86
N GLY A 103 5.99 7.31 -11.02
CA GLY A 103 5.10 7.64 -9.91
C GLY A 103 5.28 6.71 -8.72
N GLY A 104 4.19 6.45 -7.99
CA GLY A 104 4.22 5.54 -6.84
C GLY A 104 3.09 4.52 -6.87
N MET A 105 2.55 4.19 -5.70
CA MET A 105 1.51 3.18 -5.52
C MET A 105 0.23 3.83 -5.03
N LEU A 106 -0.90 3.23 -5.38
CA LEU A 106 -2.20 3.57 -4.80
C LEU A 106 -2.69 2.36 -4.01
N ILE A 107 -2.70 2.49 -2.69
CA ILE A 107 -3.14 1.43 -1.78
C ILE A 107 -4.65 1.52 -1.65
N TYR A 108 -5.33 0.37 -1.74
CA TYR A 108 -6.78 0.27 -1.62
C TYR A 108 -7.16 -0.54 -0.39
N TYR A 109 -7.97 0.06 0.47
CA TYR A 109 -8.71 -0.59 1.54
C TYR A 109 -10.16 -0.64 1.11
N LEU A 110 -10.57 -1.80 0.62
CA LEU A 110 -11.93 -2.05 0.15
C LEU A 110 -12.79 -2.54 1.31
N SER A 111 -14.02 -2.03 1.39
CA SER A 111 -15.06 -2.42 2.37
C SER A 111 -16.03 -3.43 1.79
#